data_AF-A0A1C5SHX4-F1
#
_entry.id   AF-A0A1C5SHX4-F1
#
_cell.length_a   1.000
_cell.length_b   1.000
_cell.length_c   1.000
_cell.angle_alpha   90.00
_cell.angle_beta   90.00
_cell.angle_gamma   90.00
#
_symmetry.space_group_name_H-M   'P 1'
#
loop_
_entity.id
_entity.type
_entity.pdbx_description
1 polymer ?
#
loop_
_entity_poly.entity_id
_entity_poly.type
_entity_poly.pdbx_seq_one_letter_code
_entity_poly.pdbx_strand_id
1 'polypeptide(L)'
;MLNVNEGHNQELMEHCQTLKEYAQYVAKVRKYTSLGELSLEEAVECAVEECIKEGILAEFLIQNRAEVISMSIFEYNKDEEEKKLRKAEFEAGREAGIEEGREEGRIELLKQLIQRKLSKGKSIDEIAEELEESVTVIQNLIGECEIK
;
A
#
# COMPACT_ATOMS: atom_id res chain seq x y z
N MET A 1 -12.16 8.03 13.97
CA MET A 1 -12.51 8.59 12.65
C MET A 1 -13.96 8.24 12.36
N LEU A 2 -14.72 9.15 11.74
CA LEU A 2 -16.14 8.95 11.41
C LEU A 2 -16.27 8.43 9.97
N ASN A 3 -17.03 7.35 9.75
CA ASN A 3 -17.30 6.79 8.43
C ASN A 3 -18.59 7.38 7.82
N VAL A 4 -18.45 8.24 6.82
CA VAL A 4 -19.58 8.93 6.15
C VAL A 4 -20.09 8.22 4.90
N ASN A 5 -19.70 6.97 4.65
CA ASN A 5 -20.23 6.20 3.53
C ASN A 5 -21.73 5.91 3.72
N GLU A 6 -22.46 5.71 2.61
CA GLU A 6 -23.88 5.36 2.66
C GLU A 6 -24.11 4.15 3.58
N GLY A 7 -25.12 4.25 4.46
CA GLY A 7 -25.44 3.21 5.44
C GLY A 7 -24.62 3.25 6.74
N HIS A 8 -23.63 4.15 6.86
CA HIS A 8 -22.84 4.34 8.08
C HIS A 8 -23.19 5.64 8.81
N ASN A 9 -22.80 5.74 10.10
CA ASN A 9 -23.05 6.90 10.96
C ASN A 9 -24.52 7.41 10.92
N GLN A 10 -25.49 6.51 11.15
CA GLN A 10 -26.92 6.79 11.00
C GLN A 10 -27.37 8.07 11.73
N GLU A 11 -26.95 8.24 12.99
CA GLU A 11 -27.27 9.45 13.77
C GLU A 11 -26.76 10.73 13.09
N LEU A 12 -25.54 10.74 12.56
CA LEU A 12 -25.00 11.90 11.81
C LEU A 12 -25.79 12.17 10.52
N MET A 13 -26.17 11.11 9.81
CA MET A 13 -26.93 11.20 8.55
C MET A 13 -28.36 11.67 8.76
N GLU A 14 -28.96 11.33 9.90
CA GLU A 14 -30.28 11.82 10.31
C GLU A 14 -30.25 13.33 10.60
N HIS A 15 -29.12 13.85 11.09
CA HIS A 15 -28.98 15.27 11.44
C HIS A 15 -28.47 16.14 10.28
N CYS A 16 -27.99 15.56 9.18
CA CYS A 16 -27.46 16.32 8.04
C CYS A 16 -27.88 15.70 6.69
N GLN A 17 -28.98 16.19 6.13
CA GLN A 17 -29.55 15.71 4.86
C GLN A 17 -28.57 15.87 3.70
N THR A 18 -27.86 16.99 3.59
CA THR A 18 -26.86 17.22 2.52
C THR A 18 -25.71 16.21 2.58
N LEU A 19 -25.22 15.87 3.79
CA LEU A 19 -24.17 14.87 3.95
C LEU A 19 -24.65 13.48 3.57
N LYS A 20 -25.89 13.14 3.93
CA LYS A 20 -26.53 11.89 3.52
C LYS A 20 -26.64 11.80 2.00
N GLU A 21 -27.13 12.83 1.34
CA GLU A 21 -27.25 12.87 -0.13
C GLU A 21 -25.88 12.81 -0.82
N TYR A 22 -24.87 13.48 -0.27
CA TYR A 22 -23.48 13.33 -0.74
C TYR A 22 -22.99 11.89 -0.64
N ALA A 23 -23.24 11.22 0.48
CA ALA A 23 -22.85 9.81 0.67
C ALA A 23 -23.52 8.90 -0.38
N GLN A 24 -24.78 9.17 -0.73
CA GLN A 24 -25.52 8.45 -1.77
C GLN A 24 -24.95 8.71 -3.17
N TYR A 25 -24.59 9.96 -3.49
CA TYR A 25 -23.92 10.31 -4.73
C TYR A 25 -22.60 9.54 -4.89
N VAL A 26 -21.74 9.57 -3.86
CA VAL A 26 -20.46 8.84 -3.86
C VAL A 26 -20.67 7.33 -4.04
N ALA A 27 -21.71 6.78 -3.40
CA ALA A 27 -22.05 5.37 -3.55
C ALA A 27 -22.47 5.01 -4.99
N LYS A 28 -23.25 5.86 -5.66
CA LYS A 28 -23.62 5.68 -7.08
C LYS A 28 -22.42 5.79 -8.01
N VAL A 29 -21.53 6.76 -7.82
CA VAL A 29 -20.28 6.86 -8.59
C VAL A 29 -19.48 5.57 -8.48
N ARG A 30 -19.26 5.07 -7.25
CA ARG A 30 -18.54 3.80 -7.01
C ARG A 30 -19.23 2.60 -7.65
N LYS A 31 -20.56 2.54 -7.60
CA LYS A 31 -21.34 1.48 -8.24
C LYS A 31 -21.07 1.45 -9.73
N TYR A 32 -21.23 2.58 -10.43
CA TYR A 32 -21.02 2.64 -11.88
C TYR A 32 -19.57 2.39 -12.29
N THR A 33 -18.58 2.88 -11.54
CA THR A 33 -17.17 2.60 -11.83
C THR A 33 -16.80 1.13 -11.61
N SER A 34 -17.48 0.44 -10.68
CA SER A 34 -17.22 -0.98 -10.39
C SER A 34 -17.79 -1.96 -11.42
N LEU A 35 -18.73 -1.53 -12.26
CA LEU A 35 -19.33 -2.39 -13.29
C LEU A 35 -18.33 -2.73 -14.41
N GLY A 36 -17.35 -1.86 -14.67
CA GLY A 36 -16.33 -2.09 -15.69
C GLY A 36 -16.82 -2.03 -17.15
N GLU A 37 -18.11 -1.74 -17.36
CA GLU A 37 -18.74 -1.61 -18.69
C GLU A 37 -18.65 -0.18 -19.25
N LEU A 38 -18.45 0.81 -18.37
CA LEU A 38 -18.43 2.23 -18.67
C LEU A 38 -17.04 2.82 -18.42
N SER A 39 -16.67 3.84 -19.19
CA SER A 39 -15.54 4.70 -18.83
C SER A 39 -15.81 5.43 -17.51
N LEU A 40 -14.75 5.92 -16.85
CA LEU A 40 -14.88 6.71 -15.62
C LEU A 40 -15.76 7.94 -15.82
N GLU A 41 -15.62 8.62 -16.96
CA GLU A 41 -16.45 9.78 -17.31
C GLU A 41 -17.92 9.38 -17.44
N GLU A 42 -18.24 8.37 -18.25
CA GLU A 42 -19.62 7.87 -18.41
C GLU A 42 -20.23 7.39 -17.10
N ALA A 43 -19.44 6.74 -16.24
CA ALA A 43 -19.87 6.28 -14.92
C ALA A 43 -20.24 7.46 -14.00
N VAL A 44 -19.42 8.51 -13.99
CA VAL A 44 -19.68 9.73 -13.21
C VAL A 44 -20.89 10.48 -13.78
N GLU A 45 -21.02 10.59 -15.10
CA GLU A 45 -22.19 11.20 -15.74
C GLU A 45 -23.49 10.46 -15.41
N CYS A 46 -23.48 9.13 -15.51
CA CYS A 46 -24.62 8.29 -15.14
C CYS A 46 -25.01 8.48 -13.67
N ALA A 47 -24.03 8.54 -12.76
CA ALA A 47 -24.28 8.81 -11.34
C ALA A 47 -24.92 10.18 -11.12
N VAL A 48 -24.42 11.23 -11.79
CA VAL A 48 -24.97 12.58 -11.70
C VAL A 48 -26.41 12.62 -12.21
N GLU A 49 -26.70 11.99 -13.35
CA GLU A 49 -28.06 11.93 -13.90
C GLU A 49 -29.03 11.17 -12.99
N GLU A 50 -28.61 10.03 -12.45
CA GLU A 50 -29.43 9.23 -11.54
C GLU A 50 -29.71 10.01 -10.25
N CYS A 51 -28.71 10.70 -9.68
CA CYS A 51 -28.89 11.57 -8.52
C CYS A 51 -29.88 12.71 -8.77
N ILE A 52 -29.76 13.39 -9.91
CA ILE A 52 -30.71 14.47 -10.27
C ILE A 52 -32.14 13.91 -10.38
N LYS A 53 -32.32 12.75 -11.02
CA LYS A 53 -33.64 12.10 -11.19
C LYS A 53 -34.26 11.69 -9.84
N GLU A 54 -33.43 11.26 -8.89
CA GLU A 54 -33.87 10.84 -7.54
C GLU A 54 -33.99 12.00 -6.54
N GLY A 55 -33.64 13.23 -6.93
CA GLY A 55 -33.68 14.40 -6.05
C GLY A 55 -32.48 14.51 -5.09
N ILE A 56 -31.42 13.72 -5.30
CA ILE A 56 -30.21 13.70 -4.47
C ILE A 56 -29.26 14.80 -4.93
N LEU A 57 -29.01 15.81 -4.08
CA LEU A 57 -28.21 17.00 -4.43
C LEU A 57 -28.65 17.66 -5.76
N ALA A 58 -29.91 17.49 -6.17
CA ALA A 58 -30.32 17.74 -7.54
C ALA A 58 -30.06 19.18 -8.00
N GLU A 59 -30.42 20.18 -7.18
CA GLU A 59 -30.17 21.59 -7.50
C GLU A 59 -28.67 21.89 -7.64
N PHE A 60 -27.86 21.38 -6.71
CA PHE A 60 -26.40 21.56 -6.73
C PHE A 60 -25.76 20.90 -7.97
N LEU A 61 -26.16 19.67 -8.28
CA LEU A 61 -25.65 18.93 -9.43
C LEU A 61 -26.08 19.54 -10.76
N ILE A 62 -27.30 20.09 -10.86
CA ILE A 62 -27.75 20.83 -12.04
C ILE A 62 -26.90 22.09 -12.24
N GLN A 63 -26.67 22.85 -11.17
CA GLN A 63 -25.92 24.10 -11.24
C GLN A 63 -24.42 23.90 -11.53
N ASN A 64 -23.83 22.83 -11.01
CA ASN A 64 -22.37 22.61 -11.02
C ASN A 64 -21.94 21.37 -11.81
N ARG A 65 -22.79 20.87 -12.75
CA ARG A 65 -22.59 19.59 -13.44
C ARG A 65 -21.17 19.39 -13.98
N ALA A 66 -20.68 20.34 -14.76
CA ALA A 66 -19.38 20.24 -15.41
C ALA A 66 -18.22 20.16 -14.41
N GLU A 67 -18.29 20.97 -13.35
CA GLU A 67 -17.26 20.99 -12.30
C GLU A 67 -17.29 19.70 -11.47
N VAL A 68 -18.48 19.24 -11.09
CA VAL A 68 -18.64 17.98 -10.34
C VAL A 68 -18.08 16.79 -11.12
N ILE A 69 -18.36 16.71 -12.42
CA ILE A 69 -17.82 15.64 -13.27
C ILE A 69 -16.30 15.73 -13.34
N SER A 70 -15.78 16.92 -13.66
CA SER A 70 -14.33 17.14 -13.79
C SER A 70 -13.57 16.82 -12.50
N MET A 71 -14.08 17.31 -11.36
CA MET A 71 -13.49 17.11 -10.05
C MET A 71 -13.53 15.63 -9.65
N SER A 72 -14.66 14.96 -9.85
CA SER A 72 -14.81 13.53 -9.52
C SER A 72 -13.86 12.64 -10.33
N ILE A 73 -13.67 12.94 -11.62
CA ILE A 73 -12.72 12.20 -12.47
C ILE A 73 -11.28 12.41 -11.97
N PHE A 74 -10.91 13.65 -11.64
CA PHE A 74 -9.58 13.98 -11.16
C PHE A 74 -9.28 13.30 -9.81
N GLU A 75 -10.20 13.38 -8.86
CA GLU A 75 -10.08 12.71 -7.54
C GLU A 75 -9.93 11.20 -7.69
N TYR A 76 -10.77 10.57 -8.52
CA TYR A 76 -10.72 9.12 -8.70
C TYR A 76 -9.38 8.67 -9.32
N ASN A 77 -8.88 9.39 -10.33
CA ASN A 77 -7.59 9.09 -10.93
C ASN A 77 -6.45 9.22 -9.91
N LYS A 78 -6.46 10.30 -9.11
CA LYS A 78 -5.46 10.53 -8.07
C LYS A 78 -5.46 9.41 -7.02
N ASP A 79 -6.63 9.00 -6.53
CA ASP A 79 -6.77 7.93 -5.56
C ASP A 79 -6.24 6.59 -6.11
N GLU A 80 -6.52 6.29 -7.37
CA GLU A 80 -6.01 5.08 -8.03
C GLU A 80 -4.50 5.11 -8.23
N GLU A 81 -3.93 6.26 -8.59
CA GLU A 81 -2.48 6.44 -8.67
C GLU A 81 -1.80 6.28 -7.31
N GLU A 82 -2.36 6.87 -6.25
CA GLU A 82 -1.84 6.75 -4.89
C GLU A 82 -1.89 5.30 -4.39
N LYS A 83 -2.99 4.57 -4.65
CA LYS A 83 -3.08 3.14 -4.31
C LYS A 83 -2.03 2.31 -5.02
N LYS A 84 -1.78 2.58 -6.31
CA LYS A 84 -0.75 1.88 -7.10
C LYS A 84 0.64 2.16 -6.53
N LEU A 85 0.94 3.43 -6.23
CA LEU A 85 2.22 3.82 -5.63
C LEU A 85 2.42 3.14 -4.28
N ARG A 86 1.44 3.22 -3.38
CA ARG A 86 1.51 2.60 -2.06
C ARG A 86 1.68 1.08 -2.11
N LYS A 87 1.03 0.42 -3.08
CA LYS A 87 1.20 -1.02 -3.31
C LYS A 87 2.62 -1.34 -3.77
N ALA A 88 3.16 -0.57 -4.73
CA ALA A 88 4.52 -0.75 -5.21
C ALA A 88 5.56 -0.50 -4.11
N GLU A 89 5.39 0.55 -3.31
CA GLU A 89 6.26 0.84 -2.16
C GLU A 89 6.20 -0.27 -1.10
N PHE A 90 5.01 -0.78 -0.81
CA PHE A 90 4.85 -1.90 0.13
C PHE A 90 5.51 -3.18 -0.39
N GLU A 91 5.34 -3.50 -1.67
CA GLU A 91 5.96 -4.67 -2.31
C GLU A 91 7.49 -4.55 -2.32
N ALA A 92 8.02 -3.39 -2.70
CA ALA A 92 9.45 -3.10 -2.67
C ALA A 92 10.03 -3.18 -1.25
N GLY A 93 9.33 -2.60 -0.26
CA GLY A 93 9.75 -2.67 1.15
C GLY A 93 9.72 -4.10 1.69
N ARG A 94 8.71 -4.90 1.31
CA ARG A 94 8.63 -6.31 1.67
C ARG A 94 9.76 -7.12 1.04
N GLU A 95 10.07 -6.90 -0.24
CA GLU A 95 11.15 -7.59 -0.94
C GLU A 95 12.51 -7.22 -0.33
N ALA A 96 12.76 -5.93 -0.08
CA ALA A 96 13.97 -5.47 0.60
C ALA A 96 14.14 -6.11 1.99
N GLY A 97 13.08 -6.17 2.79
CA GLY A 97 13.13 -6.80 4.12
C GLY A 97 13.35 -8.32 4.07
N ILE A 98 12.82 -9.01 3.05
CA ILE A 98 13.10 -10.44 2.84
C ILE A 98 14.57 -10.66 2.48
N GLU A 99 15.12 -9.81 1.61
CA GLU A 99 16.51 -9.94 1.18
C GLU A 99 17.48 -9.61 2.31
N GLU A 100 17.22 -8.54 3.07
CA GLU A 100 17.97 -8.18 4.27
C GLU A 100 17.95 -9.33 5.30
N GLY A 101 16.76 -9.88 5.60
CA GLY A 101 16.65 -11.01 6.53
C GLY A 101 17.35 -12.29 6.06
N ARG A 102 17.42 -12.53 4.73
CA ARG A 102 18.19 -13.65 4.18
C ARG A 102 19.69 -13.44 4.37
N GLU A 103 20.18 -12.24 4.09
CA GLU A 103 21.61 -11.92 4.22
C GLU A 103 22.03 -11.92 5.70
N GLU A 104 21.24 -11.34 6.60
CA GLU A 104 21.47 -11.42 8.04
C GLU A 104 21.51 -12.88 8.52
N GLY A 105 20.57 -13.71 8.08
CA GLY A 105 20.54 -15.14 8.40
C GLY A 105 21.76 -15.89 7.86
N ARG A 106 22.22 -15.57 6.65
CA ARG A 106 23.44 -16.14 6.06
C ARG A 106 24.68 -15.76 6.86
N ILE A 107 24.81 -14.48 7.22
CA ILE A 107 25.93 -13.96 8.03
C ILE A 107 25.94 -14.61 9.42
N GLU A 108 24.79 -14.71 10.09
CA GLU A 108 24.67 -15.33 11.41
C GLU A 108 25.05 -16.82 11.37
N LEU A 109 24.57 -17.56 10.37
CA LEU A 109 24.98 -18.95 10.17
C LEU A 109 26.48 -19.06 9.93
N LEU A 110 27.05 -18.17 9.11
CA LEU A 110 28.48 -18.14 8.80
C LEU A 110 29.30 -17.89 10.07
N LYS A 111 28.90 -16.93 10.92
CA LYS A 111 29.51 -16.67 12.23
C LYS A 111 29.52 -17.91 13.11
N GLN A 112 28.39 -18.64 13.19
CA GLN A 112 28.30 -19.87 13.98
C GLN A 112 29.22 -20.98 13.44
N LEU A 113 29.35 -21.12 12.11
CA LEU A 113 30.24 -22.10 11.50
C LEU A 113 31.71 -21.77 11.77
N ILE A 114 32.10 -20.50 11.66
CA ILE A 114 33.45 -20.02 11.97
C ILE A 114 33.80 -20.36 13.42
N GLN A 115 32.94 -20.00 14.39
CA GLN A 115 33.16 -20.29 15.81
C GLN A 115 33.33 -21.79 16.08
N ARG A 116 32.52 -22.65 15.45
CA ARG A 116 32.62 -24.11 15.56
C ARG A 116 33.89 -24.68 14.95
N LYS A 117 34.45 -24.07 13.91
CA LYS A 117 35.70 -24.51 13.29
C LYS A 117 36.92 -24.02 14.08
N LEU A 118 36.87 -22.80 14.60
CA LEU A 118 37.89 -22.26 15.52
C LEU A 118 38.01 -23.10 16.80
N SER A 119 36.89 -23.53 17.39
CA SER A 119 36.91 -24.40 18.58
C SER A 119 37.49 -25.79 18.32
N LYS A 120 37.56 -26.21 17.05
CA LYS A 120 38.24 -27.43 16.61
C LYS A 120 39.73 -27.21 16.27
N GLY A 121 40.24 -26.00 16.45
CA GLY A 121 41.65 -25.65 16.23
C GLY A 121 42.03 -25.37 14.78
N LYS A 122 41.07 -25.12 13.89
CA LYS A 122 41.36 -24.76 12.48
C LYS A 122 41.89 -23.34 12.37
N SER A 123 42.84 -23.13 11.46
CA SER A 123 43.37 -21.82 11.12
C SER A 123 42.38 -21.00 10.27
N ILE A 124 42.59 -19.68 10.20
CA ILE A 124 41.74 -18.77 9.42
C ILE A 124 41.78 -19.14 7.93
N ASP A 125 42.95 -19.51 7.39
CA ASP A 125 43.11 -19.90 5.99
C ASP A 125 42.32 -21.18 5.66
N GLU A 126 42.38 -22.20 6.52
CA GLU A 126 41.60 -23.43 6.36
C GLU A 126 40.08 -23.17 6.46
N ILE A 127 39.66 -22.24 7.32
CA ILE A 127 38.24 -21.88 7.46
C ILE A 127 37.75 -21.14 6.23
N ALA A 128 38.54 -20.20 5.70
CA ALA A 128 38.25 -19.46 4.48
C ALA A 128 38.09 -20.40 3.29
N GLU A 129 39.02 -21.34 3.12
CA GLU A 129 38.95 -22.36 2.06
C GLU A 129 37.71 -23.27 2.24
N GLU A 130 37.45 -23.79 3.44
CA GLU A 130 36.33 -24.71 3.69
C GLU A 130 34.94 -24.07 3.62
N LEU A 131 34.84 -22.75 3.81
CA LEU A 131 33.59 -22.00 3.72
C LEU A 131 33.44 -21.29 2.37
N GLU A 132 34.43 -21.43 1.48
CA GLU A 132 34.50 -20.75 0.18
C GLU A 132 34.36 -19.23 0.30
N GLU A 133 34.94 -18.67 1.37
CA GLU A 133 34.89 -17.24 1.70
C GLU A 133 36.30 -16.66 1.73
N SER A 134 36.42 -15.34 1.59
CA SER A 134 37.74 -14.70 1.66
C SER A 134 38.28 -14.65 3.10
N VAL A 135 39.60 -14.78 3.27
CA VAL A 135 40.28 -14.62 4.57
C VAL A 135 39.89 -13.30 5.26
N THR A 136 39.74 -12.23 4.48
CA THR A 136 39.31 -10.91 4.97
C THR A 136 37.89 -10.91 5.53
N VAL A 137 36.94 -11.61 4.88
CA VAL A 137 35.56 -11.73 5.39
C VAL A 137 35.55 -12.51 6.69
N ILE A 138 36.29 -13.62 6.77
CA ILE A 138 36.40 -14.41 8.00
C ILE A 138 37.00 -13.59 9.15
N GLN A 139 38.08 -12.84 8.90
CA GLN A 139 38.71 -11.97 9.89
C GLN A 139 37.75 -10.88 10.40
N ASN A 140 37.01 -10.24 9.50
CA ASN A 140 36.02 -9.21 9.87
C ASN A 140 34.91 -9.80 10.75
N LEU A 141 34.35 -10.96 10.36
CA LEU A 141 33.28 -11.62 11.11
C LEU A 141 33.73 -12.12 12.49
N ILE A 142 34.99 -12.53 12.62
CA ILE A 142 35.61 -12.87 13.93
C ILE A 142 35.71 -11.61 14.79
N GLY A 143 36.24 -10.51 14.24
CA GLY A 143 36.38 -9.24 14.96
C GLY A 143 35.05 -8.69 15.48
N GLU A 144 33.96 -8.86 14.72
CA GLU A 144 32.60 -8.48 15.15
C GLU A 144 32.04 -9.36 16.28
N CYS A 145 32.51 -10.61 16.41
CA CYS A 145 32.07 -11.52 17.48
C CYS A 145 32.77 -11.25 18.82
N GLU A 146 33.95 -10.65 18.83
CA GLU A 146 34.74 -10.35 20.03
C GLU A 146 34.33 -9.04 20.74
N ILE A 147 33.41 -8.25 20.14
CA ILE A 147 33.00 -6.93 20.63
C ILE A 147 31.68 -6.96 21.44
N LYS A 148 31.03 -8.12 21.61
CA LYS A 148 29.87 -8.30 22.51
C LYS A 148 30.28 -8.93 23.84
#